data_AF-A0A543PK03-F1
#
_entry.id   AF-A0A543PK03-F1
#
_cell.length_a   1.000
_cell.length_b   1.000
_cell.length_c   1.000
_cell.angle_alpha   90.00
_cell.angle_beta   90.00
_cell.angle_gamma   90.00
#
_symmetry.space_group_name_H-M   'P 1'
#
loop_
_entity.id
_entity.type
_entity.pdbx_description
1 polymer ?
#
loop_
_entity_poly.entity_id
_entity_poly.type
_entity_poly.pdbx_seq_one_letter_code
_entity_poly.pdbx_strand_id
1 'polypeptide(L)'
;MDTAGRAPLSSPGRRRPRPAPVTGPAAWVLTVFLRKQGLTEWLPGVMPNLTAVEREQLMEALMDLEQTAEDYKAWRASDLGSSVVVDSEVAAGLPHEISVRDAAGVLGVSDRRVRQMCESGELEARKPGWSWLVDRSSVELYGRGAA
;
A
#
# COMPACT_ATOMS: atom_id res chain seq x y z
N MET A 1 3.70 24.58 64.25
CA MET A 1 2.83 25.28 63.27
C MET A 1 3.03 24.61 61.94
N ASP A 2 2.13 23.67 61.65
CA ASP A 2 1.98 22.99 60.38
C ASP A 2 1.73 23.96 59.22
N THR A 3 2.30 23.64 58.06
CA THR A 3 1.65 23.89 56.77
C THR A 3 2.18 22.89 55.74
N ALA A 4 1.46 21.78 55.69
CA ALA A 4 0.98 21.07 54.52
C ALA A 4 1.96 20.83 53.36
N GLY A 5 2.27 19.54 53.19
CA GLY A 5 2.85 19.00 51.97
C GLY A 5 1.95 19.17 50.77
N ARG A 6 2.57 19.38 49.62
CA ARG A 6 1.96 19.24 48.30
C ARG A 6 2.74 18.18 47.55
N ALA A 7 2.24 16.95 47.61
CA ALA A 7 2.74 15.85 46.80
C ALA A 7 2.54 16.19 45.31
N PRO A 8 3.52 15.93 44.42
CA PRO A 8 3.26 15.95 43.00
C PRO A 8 2.29 14.82 42.67
N LEU A 9 1.18 15.17 42.03
CA LEU A 9 0.23 14.24 41.46
C LEU A 9 0.97 13.36 40.45
N SER A 10 1.25 12.12 40.83
CA SER A 10 1.64 11.06 39.90
C SER A 10 0.56 10.98 38.82
N SER A 11 0.88 11.49 37.64
CA SER A 11 0.05 11.30 36.46
C SER A 11 -0.07 9.80 36.21
N PRO A 12 -1.28 9.24 36.10
CA PRO A 12 -1.44 7.82 35.77
C PRO A 12 -0.71 7.58 34.45
N GLY A 13 0.26 6.67 34.49
CA GLY A 13 1.14 6.38 33.38
C GLY A 13 0.34 6.16 32.12
N ARG A 14 0.48 7.07 31.15
CA ARG A 14 0.16 6.76 29.76
C ARG A 14 1.05 5.58 29.39
N ARG A 15 0.52 4.36 29.45
CA ARG A 15 1.13 3.21 28.81
C ARG A 15 1.42 3.67 27.39
N ARG A 16 2.71 3.71 27.01
CA ARG A 16 3.07 4.01 25.63
C ARG A 16 2.30 3.00 24.78
N PRO A 17 1.51 3.43 23.79
CA PRO A 17 0.90 2.47 22.87
C PRO A 17 2.05 1.61 22.35
N ARG A 18 1.93 0.29 22.51
CA ARG A 18 2.87 -0.61 21.86
C ARG A 18 2.81 -0.28 20.37
N PRO A 19 3.95 -0.14 19.68
CA PRO A 19 3.89 0.01 18.24
C PRO A 19 3.12 -1.20 17.69
N ALA A 20 2.03 -0.93 16.96
CA ALA A 20 1.20 -1.97 16.39
C ALA A 20 2.12 -2.98 15.67
N PRO A 21 1.87 -4.30 15.79
CA PRO A 21 2.73 -5.33 15.23
C PRO A 21 2.88 -5.23 13.69
N VAL A 22 2.00 -4.46 13.05
CA VAL A 22 1.97 -4.16 11.63
C VAL A 22 1.52 -2.70 11.45
N THR A 23 2.15 -1.98 10.51
CA THR A 23 1.84 -0.57 10.22
C THR A 23 1.62 -0.34 8.71
N GLY A 24 1.02 0.81 8.37
CA GLY A 24 0.90 1.26 6.98
C GLY A 24 -0.01 0.38 6.09
N PRO A 25 0.37 0.11 4.83
CA PRO A 25 -0.48 -0.64 3.89
C PRO A 25 -0.81 -2.06 4.37
N ALA A 26 0.10 -2.72 5.08
CA ALA A 26 -0.09 -4.07 5.59
C ALA A 26 -1.18 -4.12 6.67
N ALA A 27 -1.25 -3.10 7.54
CA ALA A 27 -2.31 -2.97 8.53
C ALA A 27 -3.68 -2.92 7.84
N TRP A 28 -3.83 -2.04 6.83
CA TRP A 28 -5.08 -1.91 6.07
C TRP A 28 -5.49 -3.19 5.34
N VAL A 29 -4.56 -3.88 4.67
CA VAL A 29 -4.84 -5.15 3.97
C VAL A 29 -5.32 -6.21 4.96
N LEU A 30 -4.69 -6.31 6.13
CA LEU A 30 -5.11 -7.23 7.18
C LEU A 30 -6.51 -6.90 7.69
N THR A 31 -6.84 -5.63 7.95
CA THR A 31 -8.20 -5.26 8.39
C THR A 31 -9.26 -5.63 7.34
N VAL A 32 -8.98 -5.39 6.05
CA VAL A 32 -9.89 -5.76 4.95
C VAL A 32 -10.04 -7.27 4.82
N PHE A 33 -8.93 -8.01 4.92
CA PHE A 33 -8.93 -9.46 4.84
C PHE A 33 -9.71 -10.09 6.00
N LEU A 34 -9.44 -9.64 7.23
CA LEU A 34 -10.12 -10.12 8.43
C LEU A 34 -11.64 -9.84 8.37
N ARG A 35 -12.05 -8.66 7.89
CA ARG A 35 -13.47 -8.36 7.67
C ARG A 35 -14.10 -9.27 6.60
N LYS A 36 -13.41 -9.51 5.47
CA LYS A 36 -13.92 -10.35 4.38
C LYS A 36 -14.03 -11.83 4.73
N GLN A 37 -13.14 -12.34 5.58
CA GLN A 37 -13.14 -13.74 6.02
C GLN A 37 -14.15 -14.00 7.16
N GLY A 38 -14.96 -13.00 7.53
CA GLY A 38 -15.90 -13.16 8.63
C GLY A 38 -15.20 -13.36 9.97
N LEU A 39 -14.07 -12.69 10.23
CA LEU A 39 -13.40 -12.78 11.53
C LEU A 39 -14.39 -12.50 12.68
N THR A 40 -15.33 -11.57 12.49
CA THR A 40 -16.41 -11.28 13.44
C THR A 40 -17.36 -12.45 13.70
N GLU A 41 -17.49 -13.38 12.75
CA GLU A 41 -18.28 -14.61 12.87
C GLU A 41 -17.46 -15.74 13.52
N TRP A 42 -16.15 -15.75 13.31
CA TRP A 42 -15.23 -16.72 13.90
C TRP A 42 -14.83 -16.39 15.35
N LEU A 43 -14.68 -15.10 15.67
CA LEU A 43 -14.29 -14.59 16.99
C LEU A 43 -15.11 -15.18 18.15
N PRO A 44 -16.47 -15.22 18.09
CA PRO A 44 -17.29 -15.82 19.14
C PRO A 44 -16.97 -17.29 19.42
N GLY A 45 -16.48 -18.04 18.42
CA GLY A 45 -16.10 -19.45 18.58
C GLY A 45 -14.75 -19.66 19.26
N VAL A 46 -13.84 -18.66 19.20
CA VAL A 46 -12.48 -18.77 19.74
C VAL A 46 -12.33 -18.09 21.09
N MET A 47 -13.09 -17.03 21.34
CA MET A 47 -13.10 -16.28 22.61
C MET A 47 -13.28 -17.14 23.87
N PRO A 48 -14.06 -18.23 23.89
CA PRO A 48 -14.21 -19.10 25.06
C PRO A 48 -12.93 -19.87 25.42
N ASN A 49 -12.08 -20.17 24.44
CA ASN A 49 -10.86 -20.98 24.61
C ASN A 49 -9.65 -20.15 25.04
N LEU A 50 -9.77 -18.82 25.05
CA LEU A 50 -8.70 -17.91 25.44
C LEU A 50 -8.77 -17.60 26.94
N THR A 51 -7.61 -17.43 27.56
CA THR A 51 -7.51 -16.87 28.92
C THR A 51 -7.96 -15.41 28.94
N ALA A 52 -8.27 -14.88 30.13
CA ALA A 52 -8.67 -13.48 30.26
C ALA A 52 -7.61 -12.50 29.73
N VAL A 53 -6.33 -12.81 29.96
CA VAL A 53 -5.19 -12.01 29.49
C VAL A 53 -5.05 -12.07 27.97
N GLU A 54 -5.21 -13.25 27.36
CA GLU A 54 -5.13 -13.39 25.90
C GLU A 54 -6.29 -12.68 25.19
N ARG A 55 -7.50 -12.73 25.77
CA ARG A 55 -8.65 -11.96 25.25
C ARG A 55 -8.39 -10.47 25.29
N GLU A 56 -7.86 -9.96 26.40
CA GLU A 56 -7.53 -8.54 26.52
C GLU A 56 -6.47 -8.13 25.48
N GLN A 57 -5.41 -8.92 25.32
CA GLN A 57 -4.35 -8.69 24.33
C GLN A 57 -4.87 -8.74 22.89
N LEU A 58 -5.76 -9.69 22.58
CA LEU A 58 -6.36 -9.82 21.25
C LEU A 58 -7.22 -8.60 20.93
N MET A 59 -8.05 -8.16 21.87
CA MET A 59 -8.90 -6.97 21.69
C MET A 59 -8.05 -5.70 21.55
N GLU A 60 -7.00 -5.55 22.37
CA GLU A 60 -6.04 -4.44 22.25
C GLU A 60 -5.38 -4.43 20.86
N ALA A 61 -4.88 -5.57 20.39
CA ALA A 61 -4.26 -5.67 19.07
C ALA A 61 -5.24 -5.38 17.92
N LEU A 62 -6.51 -5.79 18.03
CA LEU A 62 -7.53 -5.50 17.02
C LEU A 62 -7.87 -4.00 16.98
N MET A 63 -7.98 -3.35 18.14
CA MET A 63 -8.19 -1.90 18.22
C MET A 63 -7.00 -1.13 17.63
N ASP A 64 -5.77 -1.51 17.97
CA ASP A 64 -4.55 -0.87 17.45
C ASP A 64 -4.45 -1.02 15.92
N LEU A 65 -4.80 -2.20 15.39
CA LEU A 65 -4.82 -2.47 13.96
C LEU A 65 -5.85 -1.60 13.23
N GLU A 66 -7.06 -1.48 13.78
CA GLU A 66 -8.13 -0.67 13.20
C GLU A 66 -7.78 0.82 13.22
N GLN A 67 -7.24 1.32 14.33
CA GLN A 67 -6.77 2.70 14.43
C GLN A 67 -5.68 2.99 13.40
N THR A 68 -4.68 2.11 13.28
CA THR A 68 -3.58 2.26 12.32
C THR A 68 -4.08 2.23 10.87
N ALA A 69 -5.11 1.43 10.59
CA ALA A 69 -5.72 1.36 9.26
C ALA A 69 -6.51 2.64 8.91
N GLU A 70 -7.23 3.23 9.86
CA GLU A 70 -7.91 4.51 9.66
C GLU A 70 -6.91 5.67 9.53
N ASP A 71 -5.84 5.69 10.32
CA ASP A 71 -4.76 6.68 10.18
C ASP A 71 -4.11 6.60 8.80
N TYR A 72 -3.85 5.38 8.30
CA TYR A 72 -3.33 5.17 6.94
C TYR A 72 -4.32 5.62 5.86
N LYS A 73 -5.62 5.35 6.05
CA LYS A 73 -6.68 5.76 5.12
C LYS A 73 -6.85 7.28 5.10
N ALA A 74 -6.77 7.95 6.25
CA ALA A 74 -6.82 9.41 6.37
C ALA A 74 -5.59 10.06 5.73
N TRP A 75 -4.40 9.50 5.95
CA TRP A 75 -3.17 9.91 5.27
C TRP A 75 -3.30 9.74 3.74
N ARG A 76 -3.75 8.57 3.27
CA ARG A 76 -3.99 8.31 1.83
C ARG A 76 -5.03 9.24 1.23
N ALA A 77 -6.12 9.53 1.95
CA ALA A 77 -7.15 10.46 1.50
C ALA A 77 -6.64 11.90 1.40
N SER A 78 -5.69 12.28 2.27
CA SER A 78 -5.00 13.57 2.21
C SER A 78 -4.04 13.63 1.02
N ASP A 79 -3.41 12.50 0.67
CA ASP A 79 -2.54 12.36 -0.50
C ASP A 79 -3.32 12.34 -1.84
N LEU A 80 -4.62 12.02 -1.83
CA LEU A 80 -5.47 12.04 -3.04
C LEU A 80 -5.77 13.46 -3.58
N GLY A 81 -5.29 14.52 -2.92
CA GLY A 81 -5.19 15.87 -3.50
C GLY A 81 -3.89 16.13 -4.26
N SER A 82 -2.92 15.23 -4.16
CA SER A 82 -1.63 15.30 -4.85
C SER A 82 -1.61 14.21 -5.92
N SER A 83 -1.72 14.59 -7.19
CA SER A 83 -1.53 13.71 -8.33
C SER A 83 -0.05 13.33 -8.50
N VAL A 84 0.61 12.90 -7.43
CA VAL A 84 1.91 12.25 -7.53
C VAL A 84 1.61 10.79 -7.76
N VAL A 85 1.67 10.41 -9.04
CA VAL A 85 1.89 9.05 -9.47
C VAL A 85 3.04 8.54 -8.59
N VAL A 86 2.73 7.69 -7.62
CA VAL A 86 3.75 6.96 -6.88
C VAL A 86 4.29 5.97 -7.91
N ASP A 87 5.26 6.45 -8.68
CA ASP A 87 6.18 5.62 -9.44
C ASP A 87 6.79 4.68 -8.43
N SER A 88 6.20 3.50 -8.35
CA SER A 88 6.81 2.38 -7.65
C SER A 88 8.20 2.23 -8.25
N GLU A 89 9.22 2.14 -7.39
CA GLU A 89 10.59 1.72 -7.72
C GLU A 89 10.62 0.26 -8.22
N VAL A 90 9.75 -0.10 -9.17
CA VAL A 90 9.76 -1.36 -9.88
C VAL A 90 10.69 -1.16 -11.06
N ALA A 91 11.97 -1.43 -10.80
CA ALA A 91 13.08 -1.39 -11.76
C ALA A 91 13.19 -0.06 -12.50
N ALA A 92 14.03 0.85 -12.00
CA ALA A 92 14.46 2.03 -12.75
C ALA A 92 14.65 1.66 -14.22
N GLY A 93 13.84 2.28 -15.09
CA GLY A 93 13.96 2.10 -16.53
C GLY A 93 15.39 2.39 -16.93
N LEU A 94 15.92 1.61 -17.87
CA LEU A 94 17.14 2.04 -18.53
C LEU A 94 16.86 3.40 -19.17
N PRO A 95 17.87 4.27 -19.35
CA PRO A 95 17.65 5.63 -19.86
C PRO A 95 17.00 5.68 -21.26
N HIS A 96 16.95 4.56 -21.98
CA HIS A 96 16.29 4.40 -23.28
C HIS A 96 14.89 3.78 -23.20
N GLU A 97 14.42 3.39 -22.02
CA GLU A 97 13.12 2.73 -21.86
C GLU A 97 12.04 3.73 -21.45
N ILE A 98 10.88 3.60 -22.06
CA ILE A 98 9.70 4.43 -21.81
C ILE A 98 8.51 3.56 -21.38
N SER A 99 7.53 4.20 -20.75
CA SER A 99 6.31 3.51 -20.35
C SER A 99 5.44 3.17 -21.58
N VAL A 100 4.53 2.21 -21.41
CA VAL A 100 3.47 1.91 -22.41
C VAL A 100 2.70 3.16 -22.82
N ARG A 101 2.44 4.06 -21.88
CA ARG A 101 1.67 5.28 -22.10
C ARG A 101 2.44 6.27 -22.97
N ASP A 102 3.74 6.42 -22.74
CA ASP A 102 4.59 7.29 -23.55
C ASP A 102 4.75 6.74 -24.96
N ALA A 103 4.98 5.42 -25.07
CA ALA A 103 5.04 4.73 -26.37
C ALA A 103 3.72 4.88 -27.16
N ALA A 104 2.57 4.78 -26.47
CA ALA A 104 1.26 5.02 -27.06
C ALA A 104 1.13 6.46 -27.59
N GLY A 105 1.63 7.44 -26.84
CA GLY A 105 1.70 8.84 -27.27
C GLY A 105 2.57 9.06 -28.50
N VAL A 106 3.72 8.38 -28.59
CA VAL A 106 4.62 8.46 -29.75
C VAL A 106 4.02 7.82 -31.00
N LEU A 107 3.36 6.66 -30.86
CA LEU A 107 2.77 5.92 -31.97
C LEU A 107 1.36 6.38 -32.35
N GLY A 108 0.70 7.18 -31.51
CA GLY A 108 -0.69 7.59 -31.71
C GLY A 108 -1.70 6.43 -31.60
N VAL A 109 -1.37 5.40 -30.82
CA VAL A 109 -2.23 4.20 -30.62
C VAL A 109 -2.64 4.06 -29.16
N SER A 110 -3.55 3.14 -28.85
CA SER A 110 -3.95 2.87 -27.46
C SER A 110 -2.90 2.06 -26.69
N ASP A 111 -2.84 2.25 -25.36
CA ASP A 111 -2.01 1.45 -24.45
C ASP A 111 -2.21 -0.06 -24.63
N ARG A 112 -3.46 -0.49 -24.87
CA ARG A 112 -3.78 -1.91 -25.13
C ARG A 112 -3.06 -2.41 -26.39
N ARG A 113 -3.03 -1.59 -27.45
CA ARG A 113 -2.35 -1.93 -28.69
C ARG A 113 -0.84 -1.99 -28.49
N VAL A 114 -0.25 -1.06 -27.74
CA VAL A 114 1.18 -1.12 -27.39
C VAL A 114 1.51 -2.40 -26.61
N ARG A 115 0.70 -2.78 -25.61
CA ARG A 115 0.91 -4.05 -24.88
C ARG A 115 0.85 -5.25 -25.80
N GLN A 116 -0.09 -5.27 -26.74
CA GLN A 116 -0.18 -6.33 -27.74
C GLN A 116 1.09 -6.38 -28.61
N MET A 117 1.62 -5.23 -29.02
CA MET A 117 2.89 -5.15 -29.78
C MET A 117 4.06 -5.72 -28.96
N CYS A 118 4.17 -5.35 -27.68
CA CYS A 118 5.18 -5.92 -26.77
C CYS A 118 5.03 -7.44 -26.62
N GLU A 119 3.81 -7.95 -26.46
CA GLU A 119 3.53 -9.39 -26.34
C GLU A 119 3.84 -10.15 -27.64
N SER A 120 3.58 -9.53 -28.79
CA SER A 120 3.87 -10.11 -30.11
C SER A 120 5.33 -10.00 -30.54
N GLY A 121 6.15 -9.23 -29.80
CA GLY A 121 7.54 -8.94 -30.16
C GLY A 121 7.72 -7.91 -31.29
N GLU A 122 6.65 -7.18 -31.67
CA GLU A 122 6.72 -6.08 -32.63
C GLU A 122 7.51 -4.87 -32.09
N LEU A 123 7.54 -4.71 -30.76
CA LEU A 123 8.34 -3.70 -30.06
C LEU A 123 9.28 -4.40 -29.08
N GLU A 124 10.54 -3.95 -29.05
CA GLU A 124 11.48 -4.38 -28.02
C GLU A 124 11.02 -3.84 -26.67
N ALA A 125 10.69 -4.74 -25.77
CA ALA A 125 10.17 -4.39 -24.45
C ALA A 125 10.54 -5.47 -23.43
N ARG A 126 10.63 -5.06 -22.17
CA ARG A 126 10.77 -5.96 -21.03
C ARG A 126 9.66 -5.72 -20.03
N LYS A 127 9.32 -6.76 -19.26
CA LYS A 127 8.26 -6.71 -18.25
C LYS A 127 8.81 -6.97 -16.84
N PRO A 128 9.44 -5.98 -16.18
CA PRO A 128 9.83 -6.12 -14.78
C PRO A 128 8.58 -6.12 -13.89
N GLY A 129 8.25 -7.29 -13.33
CA GLY A 129 7.07 -7.45 -12.49
C GLY A 129 5.76 -7.30 -13.26
N TRP A 130 5.06 -6.17 -13.08
CA TRP A 130 3.68 -5.98 -13.54
C TRP A 130 3.54 -4.96 -14.67
N SER A 131 4.56 -4.14 -14.90
CA SER A 131 4.58 -3.09 -15.92
C SER A 131 5.45 -3.49 -17.10
N TRP A 132 5.10 -3.00 -18.29
CA TRP A 132 5.92 -3.08 -19.49
C TRP A 132 6.77 -1.81 -19.61
N LEU A 133 8.05 -2.01 -19.87
CA LEU A 133 9.00 -0.97 -20.26
C LEU A 133 9.42 -1.24 -21.70
N VAL A 134 9.29 -0.23 -22.56
CA VAL A 134 9.47 -0.36 -24.00
C VAL A 134 10.73 0.40 -24.40
N ASP A 135 11.59 -0.18 -25.23
CA ASP A 135 12.73 0.54 -25.78
C ASP A 135 12.23 1.66 -26.72
N ARG A 136 12.63 2.88 -26.42
CA ARG A 136 12.23 4.07 -27.17
C ARG A 136 12.69 4.01 -28.63
N SER A 137 13.88 3.48 -28.87
CA SER A 137 14.45 3.38 -30.22
C SER A 137 13.61 2.46 -31.09
N SER A 138 13.17 1.32 -30.53
CA SER A 138 12.25 0.39 -31.18
C SER A 138 10.93 1.06 -31.55
N VAL A 139 10.36 1.87 -30.66
CA VAL A 139 9.13 2.65 -30.93
C VAL A 139 9.32 3.65 -32.07
N GLU A 140 10.42 4.42 -32.05
CA GLU A 140 10.74 5.40 -33.09
C GLU A 140 11.07 4.76 -34.45
N LEU A 141 11.64 3.55 -34.45
CA LEU A 141 11.88 2.74 -35.65
C LEU A 141 10.56 2.22 -36.22
N TYR A 142 9.69 1.67 -35.37
CA TYR A 142 8.38 1.17 -35.79
C TYR A 142 7.52 2.29 -36.38
N GLY A 143 7.48 3.46 -35.73
CA GLY A 143 6.74 4.63 -36.23
C GLY A 143 7.25 5.15 -37.58
N ARG A 144 8.54 4.94 -37.91
CA ARG A 144 9.12 5.30 -39.22
C ARG A 144 8.90 4.23 -40.29
N GLY A 145 8.82 2.96 -39.92
CA GLY A 145 8.63 1.83 -40.84
C GLY A 145 7.18 1.49 -41.16
N ALA A 146 6.22 2.01 -40.38
CA ALA A 146 4.78 1.80 -40.57
C ALA A 146 4.09 2.85 -41.46
N ALA A 147 4.86 3.68 -42.18
CA ALA A 147 4.36 4.71 -43.11
C ALA A 147 4.43 4.24 -44.57
#